data_AF-A0A2N2P7A8-F1
#
_entry.id   AF-A0A2N2P7A8-F1
#
_cell.length_a   1.000
_cell.length_b   1.000
_cell.length_c   1.000
_cell.angle_alpha   90.00
_cell.angle_beta   90.00
_cell.angle_gamma   90.00
#
_symmetry.space_group_name_H-M   'P 1'
#
loop_
_entity.id
_entity.type
_entity.pdbx_description
1 polymer ?
#
loop_
_entity_poly.entity_id
_entity_poly.type
_entity_poly.pdbx_seq_one_letter_code
_entity_poly.pdbx_strand_id
1 'polypeptide(L)'
;MKILLRIFVTLIGILLLCVVAITITFNVLNKTNGSIISSGEMRKYLLYVPQSYDPAVPTPLIISVHGYAEWPAHQAQISRWNDLADEYGFIVVYPAGTRFPMRWSTSQSLEQYAALKEVQFISDLIDKLEVEFNIN
;
A
#
# COMPACT_ATOMS: atom_id res chain seq x y z
N MET A 1 -28.39 21.64 34.76
CA MET A 1 -27.44 22.19 33.74
C MET A 1 -26.01 21.64 33.88
N LYS A 2 -25.37 21.66 35.06
CA LYS A 2 -23.97 21.17 35.23
C LYS A 2 -23.75 19.69 34.92
N ILE A 3 -24.71 18.80 35.21
CA ILE A 3 -24.62 17.35 34.93
C ILE A 3 -24.66 17.08 33.41
N LEU A 4 -25.59 17.73 32.69
CA LEU A 4 -25.68 17.61 31.23
C LEU A 4 -24.40 18.12 30.54
N LEU A 5 -23.84 19.24 31.02
CA LEU A 5 -22.57 19.77 30.52
C LEU A 5 -21.41 18.78 30.74
N ARG A 6 -21.34 18.12 31.91
CA ARG A 6 -20.31 17.11 32.19
C ARG A 6 -20.44 15.90 31.27
N ILE A 7 -21.66 15.36 31.10
CA ILE A 7 -21.92 14.23 30.19
C ILE A 7 -21.49 14.61 28.77
N PHE A 8 -21.86 15.80 28.30
CA PHE A 8 -21.50 16.28 26.97
C PHE A 8 -19.98 16.39 26.77
N VAL A 9 -19.25 16.99 27.72
CA VAL A 9 -17.79 17.09 27.68
C VAL A 9 -17.13 15.71 27.73
N THR A 10 -17.62 14.79 28.56
CA THR A 10 -17.11 13.42 28.63
C THR A 10 -17.32 12.68 27.31
N LEU A 11 -18.49 12.80 26.68
CA LEU A 11 -18.77 12.16 25.38
C LEU A 11 -17.86 12.72 24.27
N ILE A 12 -17.62 14.02 24.24
CA ILE A 12 -16.66 14.64 23.31
C ILE A 12 -15.25 14.10 23.57
N GLY A 13 -14.83 14.01 24.84
CA GLY A 13 -13.53 13.46 25.22
C GLY A 13 -13.35 12.02 24.74
N ILE A 14 -14.36 11.16 24.91
CA ILE A 14 -14.35 9.78 24.43
C ILE A 14 -14.29 9.74 22.89
N LEU A 15 -15.10 10.56 22.20
CA LEU A 15 -15.10 10.61 20.74
C LEU A 15 -13.72 11.00 20.20
N LEU A 16 -13.08 12.03 20.78
CA LEU A 16 -11.74 12.46 20.39
C LEU A 16 -10.71 11.35 20.64
N LEU A 17 -10.79 10.65 21.78
CA LEU A 17 -9.92 9.52 22.08
C LEU A 17 -10.09 8.39 21.04
N CYS A 18 -11.33 8.05 20.68
CA CYS A 18 -11.61 7.05 19.65
C CYS A 18 -11.05 7.45 18.30
N VAL A 19 -11.22 8.71 17.88
CA VAL A 19 -10.68 9.21 16.61
C VAL A 19 -9.15 9.09 16.61
N VAL A 20 -8.47 9.52 17.68
CA VAL A 20 -7.01 9.40 17.82
C VAL A 20 -6.58 7.94 17.75
N ALA A 21 -7.25 7.04 18.47
CA ALA A 21 -6.94 5.61 18.46
C ALA A 21 -7.12 4.99 17.07
N ILE A 22 -8.19 5.35 16.35
CA ILE A 22 -8.44 4.91 14.97
C ILE A 22 -7.35 5.42 14.04
N THR A 23 -6.97 6.70 14.13
CA THR A 23 -5.91 7.27 13.29
C THR A 23 -4.57 6.60 13.54
N ILE A 24 -4.20 6.36 14.80
CA ILE A 24 -2.96 5.65 15.14
C ILE A 24 -3.00 4.23 14.54
N THR A 25 -4.10 3.51 14.76
CA THR A 25 -4.27 2.14 14.25
C THR A 25 -4.17 2.11 12.73
N PHE A 26 -4.85 3.03 12.03
CA PHE A 26 -4.79 3.11 10.57
C PHE A 26 -3.37 3.39 10.07
N ASN A 27 -2.62 4.30 10.69
CA ASN A 27 -1.23 4.56 10.30
C ASN A 27 -0.31 3.36 10.55
N VAL A 28 -0.55 2.61 11.64
CA VAL A 28 0.19 1.38 11.94
C VAL A 28 -0.16 0.26 10.96
N LEU A 29 -1.41 0.18 10.50
CA LEU A 29 -1.86 -0.85 9.56
C LEU A 29 -1.57 -0.49 8.10
N ASN A 30 -1.49 0.79 7.74
CA ASN A 30 -1.16 1.25 6.39
C ASN A 30 0.36 1.30 6.14
N LYS A 31 1.01 0.14 6.26
CA LYS A 31 2.46 0.03 6.08
C LYS A 31 2.86 -0.02 4.61
N THR A 32 3.91 0.72 4.30
CA THR A 32 4.70 0.67 3.06
C THR A 32 6.16 0.75 3.47
N ASN A 33 7.06 0.13 2.70
CA ASN A 33 8.50 0.13 3.00
C ASN A 33 9.37 0.61 1.83
N GLY A 34 8.77 1.03 0.72
CA GLY A 34 9.47 1.60 -0.41
C GLY A 34 8.70 2.72 -1.10
N SER A 35 9.43 3.52 -1.88
CA SER A 35 8.87 4.60 -2.69
C SER A 35 9.70 4.88 -3.93
N ILE A 36 9.04 5.37 -4.99
CA ILE A 36 9.67 5.83 -6.23
C ILE A 36 9.06 7.16 -6.66
N ILE A 37 9.78 7.92 -7.49
CA ILE A 37 9.17 9.00 -8.27
C ILE A 37 8.79 8.42 -9.63
N SER A 38 7.51 8.51 -10.00
CA SER A 38 7.00 8.09 -11.31
C SER A 38 6.05 9.15 -11.84
N SER A 39 6.20 9.53 -13.11
CA SER A 39 5.39 10.59 -13.74
C SER A 39 5.36 11.91 -12.94
N GLY A 40 6.43 12.23 -12.21
CA GLY A 40 6.54 13.42 -11.35
C GLY A 40 5.86 13.31 -9.99
N GLU A 41 5.31 12.14 -9.62
CA GLU A 41 4.61 11.90 -8.37
C GLU A 41 5.38 10.92 -7.48
N MET A 42 5.38 11.16 -6.17
CA MET A 42 5.90 10.18 -5.21
C MET A 42 4.90 9.03 -5.05
N ARG A 43 5.30 7.84 -5.47
CA ARG A 43 4.53 6.60 -5.36
C ARG A 43 5.11 5.71 -4.27
N LYS A 44 4.26 4.99 -3.55
CA LYS A 44 4.66 4.09 -2.46
C LYS A 44 4.30 2.64 -2.79
N TYR A 45 5.00 1.71 -2.16
CA TYR A 45 4.72 0.29 -2.25
C TYR A 45 5.14 -0.43 -0.97
N LEU A 46 4.59 -1.61 -0.75
CA LEU A 46 5.10 -2.58 0.20
C LEU A 46 5.77 -3.71 -0.58
N LEU A 47 7.04 -3.97 -0.30
CA LEU A 47 7.81 -5.07 -0.88
C LEU A 47 8.01 -6.14 0.18
N TYR A 48 7.80 -7.39 -0.23
CA TYR A 48 8.09 -8.56 0.55
C TYR A 48 9.11 -9.42 -0.19
N VAL A 49 10.25 -9.64 0.46
CA VAL A 49 11.34 -10.49 -0.04
C VAL A 49 11.45 -11.66 0.93
N PRO A 50 11.23 -12.91 0.48
CA PRO A 50 11.32 -14.07 1.37
C PRO A 50 12.77 -14.27 1.82
N GLN A 51 12.96 -14.92 2.98
CA GLN A 51 14.31 -15.20 3.49
C GLN A 51 15.13 -16.13 2.57
N SER A 52 14.45 -16.89 1.73
CA SER A 52 15.04 -17.80 0.75
C SER A 52 15.61 -17.11 -0.50
N TYR A 53 15.41 -15.79 -0.66
CA TYR A 53 15.92 -15.06 -1.82
C TYR A 53 17.45 -15.15 -1.93
N ASP A 54 17.92 -15.64 -3.08
CA ASP A 54 19.34 -15.70 -3.46
C ASP A 54 19.58 -14.76 -4.65
N PRO A 55 20.39 -13.69 -4.49
CA PRO A 55 20.74 -12.78 -5.58
C PRO A 55 21.42 -13.45 -6.79
N ALA A 56 21.95 -14.67 -6.66
CA ALA A 56 22.54 -15.43 -7.76
C ALA A 56 21.50 -16.14 -8.64
N VAL A 57 20.24 -16.27 -8.19
CA VAL A 57 19.18 -17.02 -8.86
C VAL A 57 18.11 -16.07 -9.40
N PRO A 58 17.78 -16.11 -10.70
CA PRO A 58 16.65 -15.36 -11.25
C PRO A 58 15.35 -15.72 -10.52
N THR A 59 14.68 -14.72 -9.98
CA THR A 59 13.55 -14.87 -9.06
C THR A 59 12.27 -14.26 -9.67
N PRO A 60 11.13 -14.97 -9.68
CA PRO A 60 9.88 -14.38 -10.16
C PRO A 60 9.41 -13.21 -9.29
N LEU A 61 8.84 -12.18 -9.92
CA LEU A 61 8.15 -11.08 -9.25
C LEU A 61 6.62 -11.23 -9.38
N ILE A 62 5.92 -11.19 -8.25
CA ILE A 62 4.46 -11.09 -8.20
C ILE A 62 4.07 -9.66 -7.83
N ILE A 63 3.24 -9.03 -8.67
CA ILE A 63 2.63 -7.72 -8.38
C ILE A 63 1.19 -7.94 -7.93
N SER A 64 0.91 -7.69 -6.65
CA SER A 64 -0.43 -7.88 -6.08
C SER A 64 -1.10 -6.54 -5.80
N VAL A 65 -2.15 -6.25 -6.58
CA VAL A 65 -2.81 -4.95 -6.60
C VAL A 65 -4.06 -4.95 -5.73
N HIS A 66 -4.17 -3.97 -4.84
CA HIS A 66 -5.31 -3.81 -3.92
C HIS A 66 -6.56 -3.24 -4.63
N GLY A 67 -7.73 -3.48 -4.04
CA GLY A 67 -9.02 -2.96 -4.51
C GLY A 67 -9.32 -1.50 -4.13
N TYR A 68 -10.56 -1.05 -4.37
CA TYR A 68 -11.00 0.30 -4.01
C TYR A 68 -11.09 0.47 -2.48
N ALA A 69 -10.58 1.58 -1.96
CA ALA A 69 -10.51 1.89 -0.53
C ALA A 69 -9.65 0.92 0.30
N GLU A 70 -8.76 0.18 -0.36
CA GLU A 70 -7.76 -0.68 0.28
C GLU A 70 -6.35 -0.08 0.16
N TRP A 71 -5.35 -0.74 0.73
CA TRP A 71 -3.96 -0.28 0.75
C TRP A 71 -2.97 -1.47 0.71
N PRO A 72 -1.68 -1.24 0.41
CA PRO A 72 -0.69 -2.32 0.23
C PRO A 72 -0.65 -3.38 1.34
N ALA A 73 -0.56 -2.96 2.60
CA ALA A 73 -0.51 -3.89 3.72
C ALA A 73 -1.82 -4.69 3.92
N HIS A 74 -2.98 -4.09 3.62
CA HIS A 74 -4.25 -4.84 3.62
C HIS A 74 -4.23 -5.93 2.55
N GLN A 75 -3.80 -5.60 1.33
CA GLN A 75 -3.68 -6.56 0.24
C GLN A 75 -2.70 -7.69 0.59
N ALA A 76 -1.55 -7.37 1.19
CA ALA A 76 -0.61 -8.38 1.67
C ALA A 76 -1.24 -9.34 2.68
N GLN A 77 -2.03 -8.81 3.61
CA GLN A 77 -2.71 -9.60 4.63
C GLN A 77 -3.79 -10.53 4.05
N ILE A 78 -4.65 -10.02 3.15
CA ILE A 78 -5.80 -10.79 2.65
C ILE A 78 -5.41 -11.79 1.55
N SER A 79 -4.41 -11.46 0.74
CA SER A 79 -4.01 -12.30 -0.39
C SER A 79 -3.14 -13.48 0.01
N ARG A 80 -2.45 -13.40 1.16
CA ARG A 80 -1.52 -14.42 1.67
C ARG A 80 -0.37 -14.75 0.71
N TRP A 81 -0.07 -13.87 -0.25
CA TRP A 81 1.06 -14.07 -1.18
C TRP A 81 2.40 -14.18 -0.47
N ASN A 82 2.58 -13.54 0.71
CA ASN A 82 3.81 -13.67 1.49
C ASN A 82 4.07 -15.12 1.96
N ASP A 83 3.03 -15.85 2.36
CA ASP A 83 3.19 -17.25 2.80
C ASP A 83 3.65 -18.14 1.63
N LEU A 84 3.08 -17.90 0.44
CA LEU A 84 3.47 -18.59 -0.78
C LEU A 84 4.86 -18.14 -1.26
N ALA A 85 5.22 -16.88 -1.06
CA ALA A 85 6.56 -16.38 -1.36
C ALA A 85 7.62 -17.07 -0.49
N ASP A 86 7.34 -17.29 0.80
CA ASP A 86 8.19 -18.09 1.68
C ASP A 86 8.31 -19.55 1.21
N GLU A 87 7.22 -20.15 0.73
CA GLU A 87 7.19 -21.55 0.28
C GLU A 87 7.86 -21.78 -1.07
N TYR A 88 7.65 -20.87 -2.03
CA TYR A 88 8.04 -21.03 -3.44
C TYR A 88 9.19 -20.12 -3.88
N GLY A 89 9.64 -19.20 -3.02
CA GLY A 89 10.82 -18.39 -3.25
C GLY A 89 10.67 -17.28 -4.30
N PHE A 90 9.50 -16.65 -4.40
CA PHE A 90 9.28 -15.47 -5.26
C PHE A 90 9.17 -14.17 -4.45
N ILE A 91 9.46 -13.03 -5.07
CA ILE A 91 9.29 -11.71 -4.45
C ILE A 91 7.87 -11.20 -4.72
N VAL A 92 7.29 -10.46 -3.76
CA VAL A 92 5.96 -9.85 -3.92
C VAL A 92 6.04 -8.35 -3.70
N VAL A 93 5.47 -7.57 -4.62
CA VAL A 93 5.28 -6.14 -4.45
C VAL A 93 3.81 -5.77 -4.47
N TYR A 94 3.43 -4.90 -3.54
CA TYR A 94 2.09 -4.37 -3.33
C TYR A 94 2.13 -2.86 -3.56
N PRO A 95 1.85 -2.38 -4.79
CA PRO A 95 1.92 -0.96 -5.10
C PRO A 95 0.70 -0.20 -4.55
N ALA A 96 0.89 1.08 -4.19
CA ALA A 96 -0.17 1.94 -3.65
C ALA A 96 -0.83 2.82 -4.71
N GLY A 97 -2.17 2.91 -4.65
CA GLY A 97 -2.93 3.99 -5.28
C GLY A 97 -2.69 5.35 -4.62
N THR A 98 -3.20 6.43 -5.21
CA THR A 98 -2.82 7.81 -4.82
C THR A 98 -3.94 8.67 -4.22
N ARG A 99 -5.21 8.34 -4.44
CA ARG A 99 -6.35 9.22 -4.09
C ARG A 99 -6.94 8.91 -2.70
N PHE A 100 -7.93 9.69 -2.26
CA PHE A 100 -8.78 9.36 -1.12
C PHE A 100 -10.24 9.16 -1.57
N PRO A 101 -10.88 8.02 -1.23
CA PRO A 101 -10.26 6.82 -0.69
C PRO A 101 -9.22 6.23 -1.66
N MET A 102 -8.25 5.47 -1.13
CA MET A 102 -7.12 4.94 -1.92
C MET A 102 -7.62 4.05 -3.05
N ARG A 103 -7.20 4.40 -4.27
CA ARG A 103 -7.67 3.78 -5.52
C ARG A 103 -6.74 4.11 -6.68
N TRP A 104 -6.87 3.32 -7.73
CA TRP A 104 -6.20 3.48 -9.00
C TRP A 104 -6.95 4.46 -9.89
N SER A 105 -6.20 5.25 -10.66
CA SER A 105 -6.77 6.10 -11.69
C SER A 105 -7.11 5.27 -12.91
N THR A 106 -8.40 5.07 -13.18
CA THR A 106 -8.87 4.36 -14.37
C THR A 106 -9.28 5.34 -15.46
N SER A 107 -9.53 4.86 -16.68
CA SER A 107 -9.87 5.68 -17.86
C SER A 107 -11.10 6.60 -17.70
N GLN A 108 -11.90 6.40 -16.64
CA GLN A 108 -13.05 7.25 -16.31
C GLN A 108 -12.69 8.47 -15.45
N SER A 109 -11.42 8.68 -15.13
CA SER A 109 -10.97 9.87 -14.41
C SER A 109 -11.05 11.13 -15.29
N LEU A 110 -11.46 12.26 -14.71
CA LEU A 110 -11.47 13.57 -15.37
C LEU A 110 -10.08 14.08 -15.80
N GLU A 111 -9.01 13.46 -15.29
CA GLU A 111 -7.64 13.75 -15.71
C GLU A 111 -7.30 12.95 -16.97
N GLN A 112 -7.08 13.69 -18.06
CA GLN A 112 -6.56 13.14 -19.30
C GLN A 112 -5.22 12.46 -19.00
N TYR A 113 -5.10 11.17 -19.35
CA TYR A 113 -3.92 10.31 -19.13
C TYR A 113 -3.69 9.73 -17.72
N ALA A 114 -4.63 9.87 -16.77
CA ALA A 114 -4.38 9.31 -15.43
C ALA A 114 -4.19 7.77 -15.44
N ALA A 115 -4.90 7.05 -16.32
CA ALA A 115 -4.69 5.62 -16.51
C ALA A 115 -3.29 5.29 -17.04
N LEU A 116 -2.71 6.15 -17.89
CA LEU A 116 -1.34 5.96 -18.39
C LEU A 116 -0.31 6.14 -17.27
N LYS A 117 -0.55 7.06 -16.33
CA LYS A 117 0.32 7.22 -15.15
C LYS A 117 0.34 5.98 -14.27
N GLU A 118 -0.78 5.25 -14.15
CA GLU A 118 -0.79 4.00 -13.39
C GLU A 118 0.03 2.91 -14.08
N VAL A 119 -0.11 2.77 -15.41
CA VAL A 119 0.72 1.83 -16.19
C VAL A 119 2.20 2.20 -16.09
N GLN A 120 2.53 3.49 -16.24
CA GLN A 120 3.90 3.98 -16.11
C GLN A 120 4.46 3.70 -14.72
N PHE A 121 3.67 3.89 -13.66
CA PHE A 121 4.10 3.57 -12.30
C PHE A 121 4.44 2.09 -12.13
N ILE A 122 3.61 1.18 -12.66
CA ILE A 122 3.92 -0.25 -12.59
C ILE A 122 5.20 -0.57 -13.38
N SER A 123 5.39 0.03 -14.56
CA SER A 123 6.63 -0.12 -15.35
C SER A 123 7.85 0.37 -14.58
N ASP A 124 7.83 1.61 -14.07
CA ASP A 124 8.95 2.21 -13.34
C ASP A 124 9.27 1.41 -12.05
N LEU A 125 8.26 0.79 -11.44
CA LEU A 125 8.43 -0.05 -10.27
C LEU A 125 9.11 -1.38 -10.62
N ILE A 126 8.76 -1.99 -11.75
CA ILE A 126 9.44 -3.19 -12.26
C ILE A 126 10.92 -2.84 -12.54
N ASP A 127 11.17 -1.79 -13.31
CA ASP A 127 12.53 -1.35 -13.66
C ASP A 127 13.39 -1.09 -12.40
N LYS A 128 12.82 -0.43 -11.38
CA LYS A 128 13.51 -0.23 -10.10
C LYS A 128 13.86 -1.57 -9.44
N LEU A 129 12.91 -2.48 -9.36
CA LEU A 129 13.12 -3.75 -8.67
C LEU A 129 14.09 -4.66 -9.43
N GLU A 130 14.17 -4.56 -10.76
CA GLU A 130 15.16 -5.28 -11.58
C GLU A 130 16.60 -4.80 -11.30
N VAL A 131 16.76 -3.52 -10.94
CA VAL A 131 18.06 -2.98 -10.52
C VAL A 131 18.44 -3.45 -9.11
N GLU A 132 17.45 -3.61 -8.22
CA GLU A 132 17.68 -3.96 -6.82
C GLU A 132 17.75 -5.47 -6.55
N PHE A 133 17.09 -6.28 -7.39
CA PHE A 133 16.93 -7.72 -7.22
C PHE A 133 17.16 -8.45 -8.55
N ASN A 134 17.64 -9.68 -8.48
CA ASN A 134 17.75 -10.57 -9.64
C ASN A 134 16.37 -11.16 -9.97
N ILE A 135 15.50 -10.33 -10.55
CA ILE A 135 14.16 -10.71 -11.00
C ILE A 135 14.10 -10.89 -12.52
N ASN A 136 13.22 -11.78 -13.01
CA ASN A 136 13.10 -12.17 -14.42
C ASN A 136 11.72 -12.00 -15.03
#